data_AF-A0A7V7VX71-F1
#
_entry.id   AF-A0A7V7VX71-F1
#
_cell.length_a   1.000
_cell.length_b   1.000
_cell.length_c   1.000
_cell.angle_alpha   90.00
_cell.angle_beta   90.00
_cell.angle_gamma   90.00
#
_symmetry.space_group_name_H-M   'P 1'
#
loop_
_entity.id
_entity.type
_entity.pdbx_description
1 polymer ?
#
loop_
_entity_poly.entity_id
_entity_poly.type
_entity_poly.pdbx_seq_one_letter_code
_entity_poly.pdbx_strand_id
1 'polypeptide(L)'
;MTPAERARQIDREEFEAECAAIRQRAYARFNVKPRPDKRVREWIERTEPKHKFSLATPRQHRNAIERSNRTHAANAKLYEAFGHRRTLKEWAAETGMSRNTIRNRINLGWTVEQALTLSKNTHARKHSNRSQGVVFNLPKEKGTGAGSTAQETPNISFSGNQNVSN
;
A
#
# COMPACT_ATOMS: atom_id res chain seq x y z
N MET A 1 35.97 1.27 -33.48
CA MET A 1 35.01 0.15 -33.39
C MET A 1 35.79 -1.13 -33.60
N THR A 2 35.83 -2.00 -32.61
CA THR A 2 36.54 -3.28 -32.70
C THR A 2 35.73 -4.28 -33.54
N PRO A 3 36.35 -5.31 -34.13
CA PRO A 3 35.61 -6.36 -34.86
C PRO A 3 34.53 -7.03 -34.00
N ALA A 4 34.79 -7.20 -32.70
CA ALA A 4 33.83 -7.74 -31.73
C ALA A 4 32.63 -6.80 -31.47
N GLU A 5 32.87 -5.47 -31.41
CA GLU A 5 31.78 -4.49 -31.31
C GLU A 5 30.93 -4.45 -32.57
N ARG A 6 31.55 -4.64 -33.75
CA ARG A 6 30.82 -4.70 -35.02
C ARG A 6 29.87 -5.89 -35.08
N ALA A 7 30.31 -7.08 -34.65
CA ALA A 7 29.45 -8.25 -34.57
C ALA A 7 28.26 -8.03 -33.63
N ARG A 8 28.49 -7.48 -32.42
CA ARG A 8 27.41 -7.18 -31.46
C ARG A 8 26.42 -6.15 -31.98
N GLN A 9 26.88 -5.18 -32.77
CA GLN A 9 26.03 -4.18 -33.38
C GLN A 9 25.14 -4.80 -34.46
N ILE A 10 25.71 -5.68 -35.30
CA ILE A 10 24.96 -6.43 -36.31
C ILE A 10 23.89 -7.30 -35.64
N ASP A 11 24.25 -8.07 -34.61
CA ASP A 11 23.29 -8.93 -33.88
C ASP A 11 22.14 -8.11 -33.29
N ARG A 12 22.44 -6.92 -32.74
CA ARG A 12 21.42 -6.01 -32.20
C ARG A 12 20.49 -5.51 -33.31
N GLU A 13 21.05 -5.09 -34.44
CA GLU A 13 20.29 -4.56 -35.58
C GLU A 13 19.40 -5.66 -36.19
N GLU A 14 19.92 -6.87 -36.36
CA GLU A 14 19.17 -8.02 -36.84
C GLU A 14 18.02 -8.38 -35.89
N PHE A 15 18.29 -8.46 -34.59
CA PHE A 15 17.26 -8.74 -33.59
C PHE A 15 16.18 -7.65 -33.54
N GLU A 16 16.57 -6.37 -33.62
CA GLU A 16 15.64 -5.24 -33.68
C GLU A 16 14.76 -5.30 -34.94
N ALA A 17 15.35 -5.67 -36.08
CA ALA A 17 14.65 -5.82 -37.36
C ALA A 17 13.65 -6.98 -37.33
N GLU A 18 14.04 -8.15 -36.80
CA GLU A 18 13.13 -9.30 -36.64
C GLU A 18 11.96 -8.96 -35.72
N CYS A 19 12.25 -8.36 -34.57
CA CYS A 19 11.23 -7.93 -33.61
C CYS A 19 10.31 -6.86 -34.22
N ALA A 20 10.83 -5.94 -35.05
CA ALA A 20 10.02 -4.99 -35.80
C ALA A 20 9.10 -5.69 -36.81
N ALA A 21 9.62 -6.64 -37.60
CA ALA A 21 8.85 -7.39 -38.59
C ALA A 21 7.73 -8.22 -37.95
N ILE A 22 7.99 -8.88 -36.83
CA ILE A 22 6.99 -9.65 -36.07
C ILE A 22 5.87 -8.73 -35.58
N ARG A 23 6.20 -7.56 -35.02
CA ARG A 23 5.20 -6.56 -34.60
C ARG A 23 4.35 -6.08 -35.78
N GLN A 24 4.96 -5.79 -36.93
CA GLN A 24 4.23 -5.37 -38.14
C GLN A 24 3.25 -6.46 -38.62
N ARG A 25 3.69 -7.73 -38.66
CA ARG A 25 2.82 -8.86 -39.01
C ARG A 25 1.64 -9.00 -38.03
N ALA A 26 1.87 -8.81 -36.74
CA ALA A 26 0.81 -8.84 -35.74
C ALA A 26 -0.21 -7.71 -35.97
N TYR A 27 0.24 -6.47 -36.17
CA TYR A 27 -0.67 -5.35 -36.43
C TYR A 27 -1.48 -5.53 -37.71
N ALA A 28 -0.86 -6.03 -38.79
CA ALA A 28 -1.55 -6.34 -40.03
C ALA A 28 -2.64 -7.42 -39.84
N ARG A 29 -2.32 -8.49 -39.07
CA ARG A 29 -3.27 -9.57 -38.78
C ARG A 29 -4.48 -9.11 -37.97
N PHE A 30 -4.28 -8.22 -36.98
CA PHE A 30 -5.35 -7.77 -36.09
C PHE A 30 -6.05 -6.49 -36.57
N ASN A 31 -5.64 -5.92 -37.71
CA ASN A 31 -6.11 -4.62 -38.24
C ASN A 31 -6.08 -3.49 -37.20
N VAL A 32 -5.18 -3.59 -36.22
CA VAL A 32 -5.00 -2.61 -35.15
C VAL A 32 -3.91 -1.64 -35.58
N LYS A 33 -4.25 -0.36 -35.75
CA LYS A 33 -3.25 0.68 -35.95
C LYS A 33 -2.53 0.94 -34.63
N PRO A 34 -1.18 0.97 -34.59
CA PRO A 34 -0.46 1.37 -33.40
C PRO A 34 -0.83 2.82 -33.10
N ARG A 35 -1.59 3.05 -32.02
CA ARG A 35 -1.81 4.37 -31.46
C ARG A 35 -0.88 4.48 -30.27
N PRO A 36 0.26 5.19 -30.39
CA PRO A 36 1.11 5.40 -29.23
C PRO A 36 0.34 6.33 -28.30
N ASP A 37 -0.08 5.80 -27.16
CA ASP A 37 -0.78 6.54 -26.13
C ASP A 37 0.02 7.79 -25.79
N LYS A 38 -0.65 8.95 -25.86
CA LYS A 38 -0.04 10.25 -25.59
C LYS A 38 0.61 10.27 -24.21
N ARG A 39 -0.01 9.65 -23.20
CA ARG A 39 0.57 9.53 -21.84
C ARG A 39 1.84 8.71 -21.82
N VAL A 40 1.90 7.63 -22.60
CA VAL A 40 3.08 6.76 -22.64
C VAL A 40 4.24 7.48 -23.31
N ARG A 41 3.98 8.22 -24.40
CA ARG A 41 4.98 9.10 -25.03
C ARG A 41 5.49 10.18 -24.07
N GLU A 42 4.59 10.92 -23.45
CA GLU A 42 4.94 11.96 -22.46
C GLU A 42 5.73 11.40 -21.27
N TRP A 43 5.51 10.14 -20.89
CA TRP A 43 6.23 9.47 -19.82
C TRP A 43 7.63 9.02 -20.22
N ILE A 44 7.80 8.46 -21.43
CA ILE A 44 9.11 8.05 -21.97
C ILE A 44 9.98 9.28 -22.24
N GLU A 45 9.39 10.34 -22.79
CA GLU A 45 10.07 11.60 -23.13
C GLU A 45 10.25 12.51 -21.90
N ARG A 46 9.77 12.08 -20.72
CA ARG A 46 9.88 12.87 -19.50
C ARG A 46 11.35 12.98 -19.10
N THR A 47 11.96 14.10 -19.42
CA THR A 47 13.22 14.51 -18.78
C THR A 47 12.94 14.72 -17.30
N GLU A 48 13.61 13.95 -16.44
CA GLU A 48 13.46 14.06 -14.98
C GLU A 48 13.68 15.53 -14.57
N PRO A 49 12.69 16.22 -13.97
CA PRO A 49 12.96 17.51 -13.38
C PRO A 49 14.00 17.28 -12.28
N LYS A 50 15.15 17.96 -12.34
CA LYS A 50 16.21 17.89 -11.33
C LYS A 50 15.59 18.23 -9.97
N HIS A 51 15.13 17.21 -9.24
CA HIS A 51 14.47 17.40 -7.98
C HIS A 51 15.54 17.81 -6.98
N LYS A 52 15.62 19.12 -6.72
CA LYS A 52 16.52 19.65 -5.70
C LYS A 52 15.92 19.23 -4.36
N PHE A 53 16.37 18.09 -3.84
CA PHE A 53 16.04 17.66 -2.50
C PHE A 53 16.59 18.71 -1.52
N SER A 54 15.74 19.65 -1.09
CA SER A 54 16.12 20.61 -0.07
C SER A 54 16.01 19.91 1.29
N LEU A 55 17.14 19.69 1.95
CA LEU A 55 17.22 19.26 3.35
C LEU A 55 16.72 20.32 4.35
N ALA A 56 16.10 21.40 3.87
CA ALA A 56 15.56 22.45 4.72
C ALA A 56 14.59 21.82 5.74
N THR A 57 14.94 21.97 7.01
CA THR A 57 14.23 21.43 8.17
C THR A 57 12.73 21.66 7.99
N PRO A 58 11.87 20.63 8.19
CA PRO A 58 10.45 20.77 7.95
C PRO A 58 9.93 21.96 8.76
N ARG A 59 9.38 22.95 8.06
CA ARG A 59 8.74 24.15 8.63
C ARG A 59 7.57 23.82 9.59
N GLN A 60 7.27 22.53 9.76
CA GLN A 60 6.16 21.96 10.54
C GLN A 60 6.42 21.92 12.06
N HIS A 61 7.65 21.98 12.55
CA HIS A 61 7.93 21.84 13.99
C HIS A 61 7.61 23.09 14.84
N ARG A 62 7.84 24.31 14.32
CA ARG A 62 7.58 25.55 15.09
C ARG A 62 6.08 25.72 15.43
N ASN A 63 5.21 25.44 14.47
CA ASN A 63 3.76 25.56 14.66
C ASN A 63 3.17 24.48 15.57
N ALA A 64 3.88 23.36 15.80
CA ALA A 64 3.39 22.29 16.67
C ALA A 64 3.41 22.68 18.16
N ILE A 65 4.49 23.34 18.60
CA ILE A 65 4.68 23.82 19.97
C ILE A 65 3.69 24.96 20.30
N GLU A 66 3.50 25.89 19.36
CA GLU A 66 2.53 26.98 19.53
C GLU A 66 1.07 26.49 19.52
N ARG A 67 0.77 25.40 18.78
CA ARG A 67 -0.56 24.76 18.79
C ARG A 67 -0.83 23.98 20.07
N SER A 68 0.16 23.34 20.68
CA SER A 68 -0.03 22.65 21.97
C SER A 68 -0.28 23.62 23.12
N ASN A 69 0.30 24.83 23.04
CA ASN A 69 0.14 25.86 24.07
C ASN A 69 -1.17 26.65 23.97
N ARG A 70 -1.96 26.47 22.90
CA ARG A 70 -3.35 26.95 22.88
C ARG A 70 -4.15 26.15 23.89
N THR A 71 -4.63 26.84 24.92
CA THR A 71 -5.47 26.29 25.98
C THR A 71 -6.85 25.88 25.42
N HIS A 72 -6.91 24.73 24.75
CA HIS A 72 -8.17 24.12 24.30
C HIS A 72 -9.19 23.89 25.43
N ALA A 73 -8.75 23.98 26.69
CA ALA A 73 -9.60 23.94 27.88
C ALA A 73 -10.50 25.17 28.04
N ALA A 74 -10.04 26.37 27.68
CA ALA A 74 -10.79 27.61 27.91
C ALA A 74 -12.08 27.70 27.08
N ASN A 75 -12.11 27.08 25.89
CA ASN A 75 -13.26 27.04 24.99
C ASN A 75 -13.96 25.67 24.98
N ALA A 76 -13.71 24.83 25.99
CA ALA A 76 -14.32 23.50 26.04
C ALA A 76 -15.81 23.60 26.42
N LYS A 77 -16.68 23.01 25.60
CA LYS A 77 -18.12 22.92 25.89
C LYS A 77 -18.36 22.07 27.14
N LEU A 78 -19.07 22.64 28.12
CA LEU A 78 -19.49 21.97 29.35
C LEU A 78 -20.83 21.24 29.13
N TYR A 79 -20.98 20.11 29.81
CA TYR A 79 -22.18 19.28 29.78
C TYR A 79 -22.64 19.05 31.22
N GLU A 80 -23.93 19.28 31.44
CA GLU A 80 -24.60 19.14 32.72
C GLU A 80 -25.22 17.74 32.83
N ALA A 81 -24.89 17.03 33.91
CA ALA A 81 -25.46 15.73 34.27
C ALA A 81 -25.29 15.50 35.76
N PHE A 82 -26.26 14.86 36.42
CA PHE A 82 -26.20 14.52 37.85
C PHE A 82 -25.88 15.73 38.76
N GLY A 83 -26.37 16.93 38.39
CA GLY A 83 -26.11 18.17 39.13
C GLY A 83 -24.69 18.75 39.00
N HIS A 84 -23.84 18.16 38.16
CA HIS A 84 -22.48 18.64 37.90
C HIS A 84 -22.31 19.10 36.46
N ARG A 85 -21.53 20.18 36.27
CA ARG A 85 -21.18 20.71 34.95
C ARG A 85 -19.70 20.47 34.69
N ARG A 86 -19.41 19.51 33.81
CA ARG A 86 -18.04 19.10 33.49
C ARG A 86 -17.84 19.00 31.98
N THR A 87 -16.59 19.05 31.55
CA THR A 87 -16.21 18.79 30.16
C THR A 87 -16.36 17.30 29.83
N LEU A 88 -16.48 16.96 28.55
CA LEU A 88 -16.48 15.54 28.13
C LEU A 88 -15.18 14.80 28.51
N LYS A 89 -14.06 15.51 28.70
CA LYS A 89 -12.79 14.91 29.11
C LYS A 89 -12.86 14.47 30.58
N GLU A 90 -13.43 15.30 31.43
CA GLU A 90 -13.61 15.00 32.86
C GLU A 90 -14.66 13.90 33.04
N TRP A 91 -15.80 14.00 32.35
CA TRP A 91 -16.80 12.92 32.36
C TRP A 91 -16.24 11.58 31.86
N ALA A 92 -15.36 11.61 30.86
CA ALA A 92 -14.67 10.41 30.38
C ALA A 92 -13.72 9.81 31.44
N ALA A 93 -13.03 10.65 32.21
CA ALA A 93 -12.15 10.21 33.28
C ALA A 93 -12.94 9.60 34.45
N GLU A 94 -14.08 10.19 34.80
CA GLU A 94 -14.94 9.73 35.90
C GLU A 94 -15.71 8.45 35.57
N THR A 95 -16.30 8.37 34.37
CA THR A 95 -17.12 7.21 33.97
C THR A 95 -16.30 6.08 33.35
N GLY A 96 -15.00 6.29 33.08
CA GLY A 96 -14.16 5.34 32.34
C GLY A 96 -14.57 5.14 30.87
N MET A 97 -15.47 5.98 30.34
CA MET A 97 -15.88 5.93 28.94
C MET A 97 -15.04 6.83 28.06
N SER A 98 -14.84 6.42 26.81
CA SER A 98 -14.06 7.26 25.89
C SER A 98 -14.82 8.55 25.58
N ARG A 99 -14.10 9.68 25.54
CA ARG A 99 -14.66 10.99 25.13
C ARG A 99 -15.43 10.90 23.81
N ASN A 100 -14.92 10.11 22.86
CA ASN A 100 -15.56 9.93 21.55
C ASN A 100 -16.88 9.17 21.66
N THR A 101 -16.99 8.18 22.56
CA THR A 101 -18.24 7.48 22.83
C THR A 101 -19.31 8.43 23.35
N ILE A 102 -18.97 9.23 24.36
CA ILE A 102 -19.91 10.18 24.97
C ILE A 102 -20.36 11.22 23.92
N ARG A 103 -19.41 11.78 23.15
CA ARG A 103 -19.71 12.72 22.06
C ARG A 103 -20.65 12.12 21.02
N ASN A 104 -20.38 10.90 20.56
CA ASN A 104 -21.20 10.27 19.55
C ASN A 104 -22.64 10.04 20.05
N ARG A 105 -22.82 9.65 21.31
CA ARG A 105 -24.15 9.48 21.92
C ARG A 105 -24.93 10.79 21.97
N ILE A 106 -24.28 11.88 22.37
CA ILE A 106 -24.90 13.21 22.37
C ILE A 106 -25.29 13.63 20.94
N ASN A 107 -24.43 13.38 19.95
CA ASN A 107 -24.74 13.67 18.54
C ASN A 107 -25.89 12.83 17.98
N LEU A 108 -26.12 11.63 18.54
CA LEU A 108 -27.26 10.77 18.23
C LEU A 108 -28.54 11.21 18.99
N GLY A 109 -28.51 12.34 19.70
CA GLY A 109 -29.66 12.90 20.40
C GLY A 109 -29.90 12.36 21.80
N TRP A 110 -28.94 11.64 22.39
CA TRP A 110 -29.08 11.12 23.75
C TRP A 110 -28.89 12.25 24.76
N THR A 111 -29.61 12.17 25.89
CA THR A 111 -29.35 13.07 27.02
C THR A 111 -27.96 12.80 27.58
N VAL A 112 -27.34 13.80 28.23
CA VAL A 112 -25.98 13.65 28.78
C VAL A 112 -25.95 12.52 29.81
N GLU A 113 -26.97 12.43 30.67
CA GLU A 113 -27.09 11.37 31.67
C GLU A 113 -27.19 9.99 31.02
N GLN A 114 -28.06 9.82 30.02
CA GLN A 114 -28.15 8.57 29.26
C GLN A 114 -26.82 8.22 28.57
N ALA A 115 -26.12 9.22 28.03
CA ALA A 115 -24.82 9.04 27.40
C ALA A 115 -23.74 8.59 28.38
N LEU A 116 -23.89 8.90 29.67
CA LEU A 116 -22.97 8.55 30.77
C LEU A 116 -23.32 7.25 31.50
N THR A 117 -24.60 6.84 31.52
CA THR A 117 -25.02 5.64 32.27
C THR A 117 -25.07 4.39 31.41
N LEU A 118 -25.52 4.50 30.15
CA LEU A 118 -25.74 3.33 29.31
C LEU A 118 -24.39 2.71 28.94
N SER A 119 -24.13 1.49 29.38
CA SER A 119 -22.87 0.79 29.11
C SER A 119 -22.66 0.58 27.60
N LYS A 120 -21.41 0.35 27.20
CA LYS A 120 -21.05 0.06 25.80
C LYS A 120 -21.90 -1.12 25.36
N ASN A 121 -22.58 -0.99 24.22
CA ASN A 121 -23.22 -2.15 23.63
C ASN A 121 -22.09 -3.14 23.30
N THR A 122 -21.94 -4.17 24.13
CA THR A 122 -20.93 -5.24 24.02
C THR A 122 -21.27 -6.19 22.88
N HIS A 123 -21.94 -5.70 21.85
CA HIS A 123 -21.74 -6.21 20.51
C HIS A 123 -20.26 -5.99 20.20
N ALA A 124 -19.46 -6.95 20.69
CA ALA A 124 -18.14 -7.27 20.21
C ALA A 124 -18.18 -6.93 18.74
N ARG A 125 -17.26 -6.07 18.29
CA ARG A 125 -17.02 -5.91 16.87
C ARG A 125 -16.73 -7.32 16.40
N LYS A 126 -17.78 -8.01 15.95
CA LYS A 126 -17.70 -9.29 15.32
C LYS A 126 -16.89 -8.88 14.12
N HIS A 127 -15.59 -9.18 14.17
CA HIS A 127 -14.79 -9.26 12.98
C HIS A 127 -15.36 -10.43 12.18
N SER A 128 -16.65 -10.38 11.83
CA SER A 128 -17.25 -11.23 10.83
C SER A 128 -16.66 -10.70 9.55
N ASN A 129 -15.59 -11.37 9.14
CA ASN A 129 -15.20 -11.46 7.75
C ASN A 129 -14.48 -10.23 7.18
N ARG A 130 -13.54 -9.65 7.95
CA ARG A 130 -12.29 -9.19 7.33
C ARG A 130 -11.24 -10.28 7.47
N SER A 131 -11.58 -11.47 6.98
CA SER A 131 -10.59 -12.45 6.57
C SER A 131 -9.71 -11.76 5.54
N GLN A 132 -8.46 -11.55 5.91
CA GLN A 132 -7.43 -11.07 5.00
C GLN A 132 -7.40 -11.99 3.77
N GLY A 133 -7.63 -11.42 2.58
CA GLY A 133 -7.02 -11.86 1.32
C GLY A 133 -7.28 -13.28 0.78
N VAL A 134 -8.10 -14.12 1.42
CA VAL A 134 -8.42 -15.47 0.93
C VAL A 134 -9.92 -15.74 1.08
N VAL A 135 -10.51 -16.31 0.03
CA VAL A 135 -11.92 -16.76 0.04
C VAL A 135 -12.04 -17.92 1.05
N PHE A 136 -13.07 -17.89 1.90
CA PHE A 136 -13.31 -18.91 2.94
C PHE A 136 -13.40 -20.36 2.44
N ASN A 137 -13.56 -20.55 1.12
CA ASN A 137 -13.74 -21.85 0.48
C ASN A 137 -12.43 -22.53 0.05
N LEU A 138 -11.27 -22.03 0.47
CA LEU A 138 -10.00 -22.71 0.19
C LEU A 138 -9.69 -23.71 1.33
N PRO A 139 -9.72 -25.02 1.08
CA PRO A 139 -9.31 -26.00 2.09
C PRO A 139 -7.85 -25.76 2.46
N LYS A 140 -7.51 -25.91 3.76
CA LYS A 140 -6.17 -25.69 4.33
C LYS A 140 -5.03 -26.38 3.56
N GLU A 141 -5.36 -27.42 2.80
CA GLU A 141 -4.45 -28.32 2.09
C GLU A 141 -4.09 -27.84 0.67
N LYS A 142 -4.85 -26.88 0.12
CA LYS A 142 -4.46 -26.20 -1.13
C LYS A 142 -3.69 -24.95 -0.77
N GLY A 143 -2.37 -25.13 -0.58
CA GLY A 143 -1.44 -24.00 -0.53
C GLY A 143 -1.70 -23.06 -1.71
N THR A 144 -1.75 -21.75 -1.42
CA THR A 144 -1.71 -20.74 -2.47
C THR A 144 -0.40 -20.95 -3.20
N GLY A 145 -0.43 -21.34 -4.48
CA GLY A 145 0.70 -21.80 -5.30
C GLY A 145 1.80 -20.77 -5.56
N ALA A 146 2.25 -20.08 -4.52
CA ALA A 146 3.46 -19.30 -4.44
C ALA A 146 4.47 -20.13 -3.65
N GLY A 147 5.17 -21.05 -4.33
CA GLY A 147 6.37 -21.68 -3.75
C GLY A 147 6.48 -23.20 -3.79
N SER A 148 5.86 -23.92 -4.72
CA SER A 148 6.24 -25.32 -4.97
C SER A 148 6.28 -25.64 -6.46
N THR A 149 7.26 -25.07 -7.15
CA THR A 149 7.88 -25.85 -8.22
C THR A 149 8.76 -26.84 -7.49
N ALA A 150 8.37 -28.12 -7.49
CA ALA A 150 9.26 -29.20 -7.10
C ALA A 150 10.57 -29.00 -7.88
N GLN A 151 11.66 -28.72 -7.17
CA GLN A 151 12.99 -28.89 -7.76
C GLN A 151 13.14 -30.40 -7.95
N GLU A 152 12.72 -30.90 -9.10
CA GLU A 152 13.30 -32.13 -9.62
C GLU A 152 14.79 -31.85 -9.76
N THR A 153 15.58 -32.26 -8.77
CA THR A 153 17.03 -32.28 -8.90
C THR A 153 17.35 -33.37 -9.93
N PRO A 154 17.81 -33.05 -11.15
CA PRO A 154 18.26 -34.08 -12.06
C PRO A 154 19.46 -34.78 -11.41
N ASN A 155 19.41 -36.12 -11.33
CA ASN A 155 20.51 -36.95 -10.83
C ASN A 155 21.60 -37.04 -11.91
N ILE A 156 22.35 -35.96 -12.11
CA ILE A 156 23.47 -35.91 -13.05
C ILE A 156 24.74 -36.44 -12.38
N SER A 157 25.11 -37.66 -12.73
CA SER A 157 26.39 -38.28 -12.35
C SER A 157 27.44 -37.94 -13.41
N PHE A 158 28.44 -37.13 -13.06
CA PHE A 158 29.58 -36.88 -13.94
C PHE A 158 30.63 -37.97 -13.74
N SER A 159 30.70 -38.93 -14.66
CA SER A 159 31.83 -39.88 -14.73
C SER A 159 33.05 -39.15 -15.30
N GLY A 160 34.04 -38.86 -14.45
CA GLY A 160 35.32 -38.29 -14.86
C GLY A 160 36.06 -39.25 -15.79
N ASN A 161 36.34 -38.79 -17.01
CA ASN A 161 37.09 -39.55 -17.99
C ASN A 161 38.58 -39.52 -17.60
N GLN A 162 39.07 -40.61 -17.02
CA GLN A 162 40.50 -40.86 -16.81
C GLN A 162 41.11 -41.26 -18.14
N ASN A 163 41.70 -40.30 -18.86
CA ASN A 163 42.59 -40.59 -19.97
C ASN A 163 43.73 -39.57 -20.00
N VAL A 164 44.78 -39.87 -19.26
CA VAL A 164 46.15 -39.47 -19.60
C VAL A 164 47.02 -40.69 -19.34
N SER A 165 47.21 -41.47 -20.40
CA SER A 165 48.19 -42.55 -20.45
C SER A 165 49.54 -41.97 -20.88
N ASN A 166 50.58 -42.40 -20.15
CA ASN A 166 52.04 -42.37 -20.36
C ASN A 166 52.62 -41.63 -21.58
#